data_AF-A0A3L8PPT1-F1
#
_entry.id   AF-A0A3L8PPT1-F1
#
_cell.length_a   1.000
_cell.length_b   1.000
_cell.length_c   1.000
_cell.angle_alpha   90.00
_cell.angle_beta   90.00
_cell.angle_gamma   90.00
#
_symmetry.space_group_name_H-M   'P 1'
#
loop_
_entity.id
_entity.type
_entity.pdbx_description
1 polymer ?
#
loop_
_entity_poly.entity_id
_entity_poly.type
_entity_poly.pdbx_seq_one_letter_code
_entity_poly.pdbx_strand_id
1 'polypeptide(L)'
;MGLTMLGAAASVGFLLVFTLDGWTRPGFSARRHPVSALALGPRGWLQTANFIVCGVASVIAAFGLRTVSDWTALAVAAAGLALIASGIWRMDPMRGYPPGAPAHVPLSETSTSHRIHDVAGMGVFGALPIAALLTALADVDPWLRWYSVVTAVVTAILLGVFGTAWERDTPNAGAWQRLLIVAGWSWLTVLFVVAA
;
A
#
# COMPACT_ATOMS: atom_id res chain seq x y z
N MET A 1 11.96 20.20 3.85
CA MET A 1 12.15 20.04 2.39
C MET A 1 12.72 18.69 1.94
N GLY A 2 13.98 18.32 2.21
CA GLY A 2 14.59 17.12 1.59
C GLY A 2 13.91 15.78 1.93
N LEU A 3 13.48 15.58 3.19
CA LEU A 3 12.93 14.30 3.65
C LEU A 3 11.55 14.00 3.06
N THR A 4 10.66 14.98 2.99
CA THR A 4 9.31 14.80 2.46
C THR A 4 9.34 14.64 0.94
N MET A 5 10.21 15.38 0.23
CA MET A 5 10.38 15.20 -1.23
C MET A 5 10.89 13.80 -1.60
N LEU A 6 11.74 13.18 -0.77
CA LEU A 6 12.09 11.75 -0.92
C LEU A 6 10.84 10.86 -0.83
N GLY A 7 9.97 11.11 0.15
CA GLY A 7 8.68 10.42 0.30
C GLY A 7 7.75 10.62 -0.89
N ALA A 8 7.67 11.83 -1.44
CA ALA A 8 6.87 12.12 -2.64
C ALA A 8 7.38 11.35 -3.86
N ALA A 9 8.69 11.39 -4.11
CA ALA A 9 9.32 10.64 -5.22
C ALA A 9 9.12 9.13 -5.07
N ALA A 10 9.31 8.59 -3.86
CA ALA A 10 9.06 7.18 -3.57
C ALA A 10 7.59 6.81 -3.75
N SER A 11 6.65 7.70 -3.40
CA SER A 11 5.22 7.44 -3.55
C SER A 11 4.80 7.31 -5.00
N VAL A 12 5.29 8.22 -5.86
CA VAL A 12 5.10 8.13 -7.32
C VAL A 12 5.81 6.89 -7.88
N GLY A 13 7.04 6.64 -7.44
CA GLY A 13 7.81 5.46 -7.85
C GLY A 13 7.10 4.15 -7.54
N PHE A 14 6.49 4.04 -6.35
CA PHE A 14 5.72 2.87 -5.94
C PHE A 14 4.61 2.53 -6.93
N LEU A 15 3.80 3.55 -7.29
CA LEU A 15 2.70 3.43 -8.25
C LEU A 15 3.20 3.03 -9.64
N LEU A 16 4.28 3.65 -10.12
CA LEU A 16 4.85 3.37 -11.43
C LEU A 16 5.41 1.95 -11.50
N VAL A 17 6.20 1.53 -10.52
CA VAL A 17 6.88 0.23 -10.53
C VAL A 17 5.87 -0.92 -10.59
N PHE A 18 4.86 -0.95 -9.71
CA PHE A 18 3.92 -2.07 -9.75
C PHE A 18 3.03 -2.05 -11.00
N THR A 19 2.74 -0.86 -11.54
CA THR A 19 1.92 -0.71 -12.74
C THR A 19 2.66 -1.23 -13.96
N LEU A 20 3.91 -0.78 -14.15
CA LEU A 20 4.75 -1.20 -15.28
C LEU A 20 5.17 -2.66 -15.18
N ASP A 21 5.58 -3.14 -14.00
CA ASP A 21 5.89 -4.57 -13.82
C ASP A 21 4.63 -5.40 -14.08
N GLY A 22 3.50 -5.06 -13.46
CA GLY A 22 2.25 -5.78 -13.63
C GLY A 22 1.76 -5.90 -15.07
N TRP A 23 1.89 -4.86 -15.88
CA TRP A 23 1.54 -4.91 -17.31
C TRP A 23 2.43 -5.87 -18.12
N THR A 24 3.64 -6.15 -17.66
CA THR A 24 4.60 -7.00 -18.38
C THR A 24 4.69 -8.41 -17.80
N ARG A 25 3.93 -8.75 -16.76
CA ARG A 25 4.00 -10.05 -16.07
C ARG A 25 3.09 -11.11 -16.70
N PRO A 26 3.65 -12.22 -17.23
CA PRO A 26 2.85 -13.34 -17.71
C PRO A 26 1.94 -13.90 -16.63
N GLY A 27 0.66 -14.11 -16.97
CA GLY A 27 -0.35 -14.63 -16.05
C GLY A 27 -0.82 -13.66 -14.97
N PHE A 28 -0.23 -12.46 -14.85
CA PHE A 28 -0.72 -11.46 -13.91
C PHE A 28 -1.94 -10.73 -14.47
N SER A 29 -3.04 -10.70 -13.72
CA SER A 29 -4.22 -9.90 -14.06
C SER A 29 -4.36 -8.77 -13.06
N ALA A 30 -4.33 -7.53 -13.55
CA ALA A 30 -4.51 -6.35 -12.70
C ALA A 30 -5.88 -6.32 -12.01
N ARG A 31 -6.89 -6.96 -12.61
CA ARG A 31 -8.24 -7.08 -12.03
C ARG A 31 -8.30 -8.14 -10.93
N ARG A 32 -7.68 -9.31 -11.14
CA ARG A 32 -7.78 -10.45 -10.22
C ARG A 32 -6.73 -10.41 -9.11
N HIS A 33 -5.47 -10.23 -9.46
CA HIS A 33 -4.36 -10.43 -8.54
C HIS A 33 -4.03 -9.15 -7.77
N PRO A 34 -3.74 -9.24 -6.47
CA PRO A 34 -3.26 -8.09 -5.71
C PRO A 34 -1.86 -7.66 -6.18
N VAL A 35 -1.50 -6.41 -5.90
CA VAL A 35 -0.16 -5.86 -6.14
C VAL A 35 0.92 -6.67 -5.43
N SER A 36 0.65 -7.17 -4.22
CA SER A 36 1.57 -8.03 -3.48
C SER A 36 1.93 -9.33 -4.20
N ALA A 37 1.05 -9.83 -5.08
CA ALA A 37 1.36 -11.02 -5.87
C ALA A 37 2.55 -10.79 -6.81
N LEU A 38 2.84 -9.54 -7.23
CA LEU A 38 4.02 -9.22 -8.04
C LEU A 38 5.35 -9.55 -7.35
N ALA A 39 5.36 -9.73 -6.02
CA ALA A 39 6.52 -10.20 -5.26
C ALA A 39 6.84 -11.70 -5.48
N LEU A 40 6.03 -12.38 -6.28
CA LEU A 40 6.18 -13.79 -6.65
C LEU A 40 6.79 -13.97 -8.04
N GLY A 41 7.31 -15.18 -8.26
CA GLY A 41 7.95 -15.57 -9.52
C GLY A 41 9.33 -14.93 -9.75
N PRO A 42 9.89 -15.07 -10.96
CA PRO A 42 11.31 -14.75 -11.23
C PRO A 42 11.70 -13.28 -11.00
N ARG A 43 10.83 -12.32 -11.35
CA ARG A 43 11.09 -10.89 -11.09
C ARG A 43 10.46 -10.42 -9.77
N GLY A 44 10.06 -11.33 -8.87
CA GLY A 44 9.43 -11.02 -7.59
C GLY A 44 10.21 -10.03 -6.73
N TRP A 45 11.54 -10.04 -6.86
CA TRP A 45 12.44 -9.10 -6.22
C TRP A 45 12.13 -7.63 -6.55
N LEU A 46 11.56 -7.31 -7.73
CA LEU A 46 11.19 -5.93 -8.09
C LEU A 46 10.15 -5.38 -7.12
N GLN A 47 9.07 -6.12 -6.87
CA GLN A 47 8.03 -5.66 -5.97
C GLN A 47 8.46 -5.73 -4.50
N THR A 48 9.29 -6.72 -4.12
CA THR A 48 9.91 -6.74 -2.78
C THR A 48 10.80 -5.51 -2.54
N ALA A 49 11.67 -5.16 -3.50
CA ALA A 49 12.50 -3.97 -3.41
C ALA A 49 11.63 -2.70 -3.39
N ASN A 50 10.57 -2.65 -4.21
CA ASN A 50 9.63 -1.54 -4.23
C ASN A 50 8.97 -1.31 -2.86
N PHE A 51 8.52 -2.39 -2.20
CA PHE A 51 7.97 -2.32 -0.84
C PHE A 51 8.99 -1.80 0.17
N ILE A 52 10.21 -2.34 0.17
CA ILE A 52 11.24 -1.99 1.15
C ILE A 52 11.70 -0.54 0.95
N VAL A 53 12.04 -0.15 -0.29
CA VAL A 53 12.53 1.20 -0.60
C VAL A 53 11.46 2.24 -0.29
N CYS A 54 10.23 2.04 -0.73
CA CYS A 54 9.16 3.00 -0.47
C CYS A 54 8.75 3.04 1.00
N GLY A 55 8.83 1.91 1.71
CA GLY A 55 8.57 1.84 3.14
C GLY A 55 9.62 2.61 3.94
N VAL A 56 10.91 2.41 3.64
CA VAL A 56 12.02 3.16 4.25
C VAL A 56 11.89 4.66 3.94
N ALA A 57 11.62 5.02 2.68
CA ALA A 57 11.41 6.41 2.29
C ALA A 57 10.24 7.06 3.04
N SER A 58 9.14 6.32 3.25
CA SER A 58 7.98 6.81 4.01
C SER A 58 8.32 7.03 5.49
N VAL A 59 9.09 6.13 6.11
CA VAL A 59 9.57 6.30 7.49
C VAL A 59 10.49 7.52 7.62
N ILE A 60 11.40 7.73 6.67
CA ILE A 60 12.28 8.90 6.65
C ILE A 60 11.47 10.20 6.43
N ALA A 61 10.52 10.18 5.49
CA ALA A 61 9.68 11.33 5.18
C ALA A 61 8.75 11.71 6.34
N ALA A 62 8.32 10.73 7.15
CA ALA A 62 7.48 10.96 8.32
C ALA A 62 8.10 11.93 9.34
N PHE A 63 9.43 11.99 9.47
CA PHE A 63 10.09 12.97 10.33
C PHE A 63 9.79 14.43 9.91
N GLY A 64 9.63 14.69 8.61
CA GLY A 64 9.26 16.00 8.10
C GLY A 64 7.79 16.36 8.37
N LEU A 65 6.91 15.35 8.48
CA LEU A 65 5.48 15.54 8.76
C LEU A 65 5.18 15.93 10.20
N ARG A 66 6.17 15.95 11.09
CA ARG A 66 5.99 16.47 12.46
C ARG A 66 5.57 17.95 12.49
N THR A 67 5.91 18.69 11.44
CA THR A 67 5.45 20.08 11.23
C THR A 67 3.95 20.18 10.94
N VAL A 68 3.34 19.11 10.42
CA VAL A 68 1.89 19.00 10.19
C VAL A 68 1.21 18.48 11.45
N SER A 69 1.65 17.33 11.94
CA SER A 69 1.14 16.69 13.15
C SER A 69 2.01 15.48 13.52
N ASP A 70 2.41 15.38 14.78
CA ASP A 70 3.16 14.21 15.30
C ASP A 70 2.37 12.90 15.11
N TRP A 71 1.03 12.96 15.18
CA TRP A 71 0.18 11.79 14.95
C TRP A 71 0.13 11.38 13.48
N THR A 72 0.11 12.36 12.56
CA THR A 72 0.21 12.10 11.12
C THR A 72 1.56 11.47 10.79
N ALA A 73 2.65 12.03 11.33
CA ALA A 73 3.99 11.47 11.20
C ALA A 73 4.05 10.01 11.70
N LEU A 74 3.52 9.73 12.89
CA LEU A 74 3.50 8.38 13.45
C LEU A 74 2.71 7.40 12.58
N ALA A 75 1.53 7.78 12.09
CA ALA A 75 0.71 6.92 11.24
C ALA A 75 1.40 6.61 9.89
N VAL A 76 2.05 7.60 9.28
CA VAL A 76 2.82 7.40 8.03
C VAL A 76 4.06 6.53 8.28
N ALA A 77 4.77 6.71 9.39
CA ALA A 77 5.88 5.85 9.77
C ALA A 77 5.42 4.40 9.99
N ALA A 78 4.29 4.19 10.67
CA ALA A 78 3.69 2.88 10.86
C ALA A 78 3.31 2.21 9.53
N ALA A 79 2.71 2.96 8.60
CA ALA A 79 2.43 2.48 7.25
C ALA A 79 3.71 2.04 6.51
N GLY A 80 4.77 2.84 6.62
CA GLY A 80 6.08 2.53 6.04
C GLY A 80 6.71 1.26 6.62
N LEU A 81 6.70 1.09 7.95
CA LEU A 81 7.19 -0.11 8.62
C LEU A 81 6.39 -1.37 8.23
N ALA A 82 5.07 -1.25 8.15
CA ALA A 82 4.20 -2.32 7.69
C ALA A 82 4.46 -2.69 6.22
N LEU A 83 4.82 -1.71 5.37
CA LEU A 83 5.19 -1.96 3.98
C LEU A 83 6.53 -2.71 3.89
N ILE A 84 7.52 -2.32 4.70
CA ILE A 84 8.81 -3.04 4.80
C ILE A 84 8.55 -4.50 5.19
N ALA A 85 7.72 -4.73 6.21
CA ALA A 85 7.34 -6.06 6.64
C ALA A 85 6.67 -6.85 5.50
N SER A 86 5.76 -6.24 4.75
CA SER A 86 5.11 -6.86 3.57
C SER A 86 6.12 -7.25 2.48
N GLY A 87 7.25 -6.56 2.38
CA GLY A 87 8.35 -6.92 1.47
C GLY A 87 9.19 -8.11 1.96
N ILE A 88 9.45 -8.17 3.27
CA ILE A 88 10.25 -9.24 3.91
C ILE A 88 9.47 -10.55 3.93
N TRP A 89 8.23 -10.52 4.44
CA TRP A 89 7.33 -11.67 4.49
C TRP A 89 6.38 -11.58 3.32
N ARG A 90 6.58 -12.47 2.33
CA ARG A 90 5.79 -12.51 1.10
C ARG A 90 4.56 -13.40 1.27
N MET A 91 3.51 -13.08 0.53
CA MET A 91 2.33 -13.93 0.39
C MET A 91 2.67 -15.25 -0.32
N ASP A 92 1.90 -16.31 -0.07
CA ASP A 92 2.00 -17.55 -0.84
C ASP A 92 1.45 -17.41 -2.27
N PRO A 93 1.94 -18.22 -3.23
CA PRO A 93 1.29 -18.42 -4.52
C PRO A 93 -0.13 -18.96 -4.36
N MET A 94 -1.10 -18.30 -4.99
CA MET A 94 -2.51 -18.69 -4.92
C MET A 94 -3.30 -18.05 -6.05
N ARG A 95 -4.55 -18.49 -6.23
CA ARG A 95 -5.49 -17.94 -7.23
C ARG A 95 -4.92 -18.00 -8.65
N GLY A 96 -4.12 -19.03 -8.92
CA GLY A 96 -3.50 -19.25 -10.23
C GLY A 96 -2.32 -18.33 -10.56
N TYR A 97 -1.79 -17.56 -9.60
CA TYR A 97 -0.59 -16.73 -9.80
C TYR A 97 0.55 -17.07 -8.83
N PRO A 98 1.80 -17.19 -9.31
CA PRO A 98 2.22 -17.22 -10.73
C PRO A 98 1.66 -18.43 -11.49
N PRO A 99 1.84 -18.53 -12.82
CA PRO A 99 1.44 -19.73 -13.57
C PRO A 99 1.95 -21.02 -12.92
N GLY A 100 1.04 -21.99 -12.70
CA GLY A 100 1.30 -23.21 -11.96
C GLY A 100 0.95 -23.15 -10.46
N ALA A 101 0.59 -21.99 -9.93
CA ALA A 101 0.10 -21.86 -8.56
C ALA A 101 -1.31 -22.48 -8.41
N PRO A 102 -1.64 -23.00 -7.21
CA PRO A 102 -2.96 -23.53 -6.93
C PRO A 102 -4.05 -22.46 -7.10
N ALA A 103 -5.23 -22.88 -7.55
CA ALA A 103 -6.38 -21.99 -7.68
C ALA A 103 -6.94 -21.58 -6.30
N HIS A 104 -6.88 -22.48 -5.33
CA HIS A 104 -7.34 -22.27 -3.97
C HIS A 104 -6.32 -22.87 -2.98
N VAL A 105 -6.03 -22.14 -1.91
CA VAL A 105 -5.18 -22.61 -0.80
C VAL A 105 -6.03 -22.55 0.47
N PRO A 106 -6.30 -23.69 1.14
CA PRO A 106 -6.99 -23.68 2.42
C PRO A 106 -6.25 -22.81 3.46
N LEU A 107 -6.98 -22.11 4.32
CA LEU A 107 -6.38 -21.27 5.37
C LEU A 107 -5.42 -22.05 6.27
N SER A 108 -5.72 -23.33 6.54
CA SER A 108 -4.89 -24.24 7.32
C SER A 108 -3.52 -24.55 6.70
N GLU A 109 -3.37 -24.30 5.39
CA GLU A 109 -2.16 -24.57 4.63
C GLU A 109 -1.38 -23.28 4.27
N THR A 110 -1.88 -22.10 4.70
CA THR A 110 -1.16 -20.84 4.51
C THR A 110 0.12 -20.80 5.34
N SER A 111 1.22 -20.40 4.71
CA SER A 111 2.52 -20.32 5.36
C SER A 111 2.53 -19.22 6.42
N THR A 112 3.45 -19.34 7.39
CA THR A 112 3.70 -18.27 8.37
C THR A 112 4.08 -16.96 7.68
N SER A 113 4.82 -17.01 6.57
CA SER A 113 5.18 -15.82 5.79
C SER A 113 3.93 -15.12 5.24
N HIS A 114 3.00 -15.87 4.66
CA HIS A 114 1.74 -15.32 4.16
C HIS A 114 0.91 -14.70 5.28
N ARG A 115 0.80 -15.37 6.43
CA ARG A 115 0.06 -14.83 7.57
C ARG A 115 0.65 -13.52 8.10
N ILE A 116 1.99 -13.42 8.18
CA ILE A 116 2.65 -12.17 8.55
C ILE A 116 2.45 -11.09 7.47
N HIS A 117 2.52 -11.48 6.19
CA HIS A 117 2.24 -10.58 5.07
C HIS A 117 0.83 -9.97 5.16
N ASP A 118 -0.19 -10.77 5.46
CA ASP A 118 -1.57 -10.30 5.56
C ASP A 118 -1.76 -9.34 6.73
N VAL A 119 -1.14 -9.62 7.89
CA VAL A 119 -1.14 -8.70 9.03
C VAL A 119 -0.42 -7.39 8.70
N ALA A 120 0.74 -7.48 8.04
CA ALA A 120 1.48 -6.30 7.58
C ALA A 120 0.67 -5.50 6.55
N GLY A 121 0.01 -6.17 5.62
CA GLY A 121 -0.89 -5.56 4.64
C GLY A 121 -2.05 -4.82 5.31
N MET A 122 -2.66 -5.41 6.35
CA MET A 122 -3.68 -4.72 7.16
C MET A 122 -3.10 -3.47 7.83
N GLY A 123 -1.86 -3.54 8.32
CA GLY A 123 -1.15 -2.38 8.84
C GLY A 123 -0.98 -1.26 7.81
N VAL A 124 -0.52 -1.58 6.59
CA VAL A 124 -0.38 -0.60 5.50
C VAL A 124 -1.74 0.03 5.16
N PHE A 125 -2.74 -0.80 4.90
CA PHE A 125 -4.02 -0.33 4.38
C PHE A 125 -4.89 0.34 5.45
N GLY A 126 -4.76 -0.05 6.72
CA GLY A 126 -5.43 0.60 7.84
C GLY A 126 -4.77 1.92 8.23
N ALA A 127 -3.44 2.02 8.13
CA ALA A 127 -2.72 3.24 8.49
C ALA A 127 -2.99 4.41 7.53
N LEU A 128 -3.27 4.16 6.25
CA LEU A 128 -3.56 5.21 5.26
C LEU A 128 -4.80 6.06 5.57
N PRO A 129 -6.01 5.50 5.77
CA PRO A 129 -7.18 6.28 6.15
C PRO A 129 -7.00 6.98 7.51
N ILE A 130 -6.28 6.35 8.44
CA ILE A 130 -5.96 6.94 9.75
C ILE A 130 -5.05 8.15 9.58
N ALA A 131 -3.96 8.05 8.81
CA ALA A 131 -3.05 9.15 8.53
C ALA A 131 -3.76 10.32 7.85
N ALA A 132 -4.65 10.03 6.89
CA ALA A 132 -5.46 11.04 6.22
C ALA A 132 -6.43 11.74 7.19
N LEU A 133 -7.09 10.98 8.06
CA LEU A 133 -7.95 11.57 9.10
C LEU A 133 -7.16 12.45 10.08
N LEU A 134 -6.01 11.97 10.56
CA LEU A 134 -5.15 12.74 11.47
C LEU A 134 -4.61 14.02 10.83
N THR A 135 -4.36 14.01 9.52
CA THR A 135 -4.00 15.22 8.76
C THR A 135 -5.19 16.18 8.66
N ALA A 136 -6.40 15.67 8.42
CA ALA A 136 -7.60 16.50 8.37
C ALA A 136 -7.91 17.19 9.71
N LEU A 137 -7.58 16.52 10.82
CA LEU A 137 -7.74 17.05 12.18
C LEU A 137 -6.59 17.99 12.61
N ALA A 138 -5.52 18.08 11.83
CA ALA A 138 -4.41 18.99 12.10
C ALA A 138 -4.73 20.43 11.68
N ASP A 139 -3.85 21.35 12.09
CA ASP A 139 -3.89 22.73 11.65
C ASP A 139 -3.23 22.85 10.27
N VAL A 140 -4.03 22.61 9.24
CA VAL A 140 -3.63 22.64 7.83
C VAL A 140 -4.59 23.50 7.02
N ASP A 141 -4.16 23.92 5.84
CA ASP A 141 -4.99 24.67 4.91
C ASP A 141 -6.34 23.97 4.64
N PRO A 142 -7.45 24.74 4.48
CA PRO A 142 -8.78 24.18 4.26
C PRO A 142 -8.87 23.20 3.09
N TRP A 143 -8.13 23.44 2.01
CA TRP A 143 -8.14 22.56 0.83
C TRP A 143 -7.50 21.21 1.14
N LEU A 144 -6.37 21.19 1.88
CA LEU A 144 -5.68 19.95 2.26
C LEU A 144 -6.50 19.19 3.30
N ARG A 145 -7.16 19.90 4.21
CA ARG A 145 -8.12 19.31 5.17
C ARG A 145 -9.21 18.53 4.44
N TRP A 146 -9.92 19.16 3.51
CA TRP A 146 -11.00 18.48 2.78
C TRP A 146 -10.50 17.35 1.89
N TYR A 147 -9.36 17.53 1.22
CA TYR A 147 -8.75 16.44 0.45
C TYR A 147 -8.41 15.25 1.34
N SER A 148 -7.90 15.49 2.55
CA SER A 148 -7.57 14.44 3.51
C SER A 148 -8.83 13.77 4.10
N VAL A 149 -9.92 14.50 4.34
CA VAL A 149 -11.23 13.92 4.72
C VAL A 149 -11.73 12.97 3.62
N VAL A 150 -11.74 13.42 2.37
CA VAL A 150 -12.19 12.61 1.23
C VAL A 150 -11.32 11.37 1.09
N THR A 151 -10.00 11.50 1.16
CA THR A 151 -9.08 10.37 1.12
C THR A 151 -9.33 9.38 2.25
N ALA A 152 -9.53 9.85 3.49
CA ALA A 152 -9.79 8.99 4.64
C ALA A 152 -11.07 8.15 4.42
N VAL A 153 -12.15 8.78 3.99
CA VAL A 153 -13.43 8.10 3.72
C VAL A 153 -13.30 7.12 2.55
N VAL A 154 -12.74 7.56 1.42
CA VAL A 154 -12.59 6.74 0.21
C VAL A 154 -11.70 5.52 0.50
N THR A 155 -10.56 5.71 1.15
CA THR A 155 -9.66 4.60 1.45
C THR A 155 -10.22 3.66 2.52
N ALA A 156 -10.97 4.15 3.51
CA ALA A 156 -11.67 3.29 4.47
C ALA A 156 -12.74 2.42 3.79
N ILE A 157 -13.55 3.00 2.88
CA ILE A 157 -14.53 2.23 2.10
C ILE A 157 -13.83 1.21 1.22
N LEU A 158 -12.80 1.62 0.48
CA LEU A 158 -12.06 0.72 -0.41
C LEU A 158 -11.34 -0.39 0.34
N LEU A 159 -10.92 -0.17 1.59
CA LEU A 159 -10.35 -1.20 2.45
C LEU A 159 -11.39 -2.28 2.75
N GLY A 160 -12.61 -1.89 3.16
CA GLY A 160 -13.69 -2.85 3.40
C GLY A 160 -14.10 -3.60 2.13
N VAL A 161 -14.20 -2.90 0.99
CA VAL A 161 -14.52 -3.51 -0.30
C VAL A 161 -13.43 -4.48 -0.74
N PHE A 162 -12.16 -4.09 -0.66
CA PHE A 162 -11.03 -4.96 -1.00
C PHE A 162 -10.96 -6.18 -0.07
N GLY A 163 -11.08 -6.00 1.24
CA GLY A 163 -11.06 -7.11 2.21
C GLY A 163 -12.16 -8.12 1.93
N THR A 164 -13.39 -7.65 1.73
CA THR A 164 -14.53 -8.51 1.34
C THR A 164 -14.28 -9.21 0.00
N ALA A 165 -13.76 -8.48 -0.99
CA ALA A 165 -13.45 -9.02 -2.30
C ALA A 165 -12.31 -10.05 -2.26
N TRP A 166 -11.35 -9.87 -1.36
CA TRP A 166 -10.24 -10.78 -1.10
C TRP A 166 -10.75 -12.07 -0.47
N GLU A 167 -11.48 -12.00 0.64
CA GLU A 167 -12.03 -13.15 1.36
C GLU A 167 -12.98 -14.00 0.50
N ARG A 168 -13.80 -13.35 -0.33
CA ARG A 168 -14.74 -14.03 -1.24
C ARG A 168 -14.12 -14.48 -2.56
N ASP A 169 -12.81 -14.33 -2.72
CA ASP A 169 -12.07 -14.62 -3.94
C ASP A 169 -12.72 -14.10 -5.24
N THR A 170 -13.17 -12.85 -5.20
CA THR A 170 -13.88 -12.26 -6.33
C THR A 170 -12.94 -11.97 -7.51
N PRO A 171 -13.44 -11.95 -8.75
CA PRO A 171 -12.63 -11.65 -9.94
C PRO A 171 -11.97 -10.25 -9.96
N ASN A 172 -12.44 -9.33 -9.12
CA ASN A 172 -12.05 -7.92 -9.12
C ASN A 172 -11.24 -7.50 -7.88
N ALA A 173 -10.82 -8.44 -7.03
CA ALA A 173 -10.08 -8.13 -5.80
C ALA A 173 -8.84 -7.26 -6.05
N GLY A 174 -8.06 -7.58 -7.09
CA GLY A 174 -6.90 -6.80 -7.51
C GLY A 174 -7.24 -5.38 -7.96
N ALA A 175 -8.38 -5.17 -8.61
CA ALA A 175 -8.83 -3.84 -9.02
C ALA A 175 -9.17 -2.96 -7.81
N TRP A 176 -9.93 -3.50 -6.85
CA TRP A 176 -10.28 -2.78 -5.62
C TRP A 176 -9.05 -2.41 -4.79
N GLN A 177 -8.09 -3.34 -4.67
CA GLN A 177 -6.82 -3.04 -4.00
C GLN A 177 -6.04 -1.93 -4.69
N ARG A 178 -6.01 -1.90 -6.03
CA ARG A 178 -5.29 -0.85 -6.76
C ARG A 178 -5.96 0.50 -6.58
N LEU A 179 -7.28 0.59 -6.58
CA LEU A 179 -7.99 1.83 -6.31
C LEU A 179 -7.65 2.36 -4.91
N LEU A 180 -7.62 1.49 -3.91
CA LEU A 180 -7.20 1.82 -2.55
C LEU A 180 -5.77 2.38 -2.53
N ILE A 181 -4.83 1.66 -3.15
CA ILE A 181 -3.42 2.05 -3.23
C ILE A 181 -3.27 3.39 -3.95
N VAL A 182 -3.86 3.55 -5.14
CA VAL A 182 -3.75 4.79 -5.92
C VAL A 182 -4.33 5.96 -5.14
N ALA A 183 -5.51 5.83 -4.54
CA ALA A 183 -6.12 6.91 -3.75
C ALA A 183 -5.22 7.34 -2.58
N GLY A 184 -4.75 6.38 -1.77
CA GLY A 184 -3.92 6.68 -0.60
C GLY A 184 -2.53 7.19 -0.95
N TRP A 185 -1.87 6.62 -1.96
CA TRP A 185 -0.51 7.00 -2.34
C TRP A 185 -0.45 8.29 -3.16
N SER A 186 -1.49 8.61 -3.93
CA SER A 186 -1.62 9.94 -4.53
C SER A 186 -1.79 11.02 -3.45
N TRP A 187 -2.60 10.76 -2.42
CA TRP A 187 -2.71 11.67 -1.29
C TRP A 187 -1.39 11.81 -0.51
N LEU A 188 -0.67 10.71 -0.24
CA LEU A 188 0.66 10.77 0.39
C LEU A 188 1.63 11.63 -0.42
N THR A 189 1.62 11.49 -1.75
CA THR A 189 2.46 12.31 -2.64
C THR A 189 2.18 13.80 -2.43
N VAL A 190 0.91 14.20 -2.43
CA VAL A 190 0.51 15.61 -2.22
C VAL A 190 0.88 16.08 -0.82
N LEU A 191 0.58 15.29 0.21
CA LEU A 191 0.94 15.62 1.60
C LEU A 191 2.44 15.90 1.74
N PHE A 192 3.27 15.02 1.18
CA PHE A 192 4.71 15.19 1.21
C PHE A 192 5.20 16.42 0.43
N VAL A 193 4.60 16.73 -0.72
CA VAL A 193 4.95 17.92 -1.50
C VAL A 193 4.60 19.21 -0.75
N VAL A 194 3.43 19.26 -0.10
CA VAL A 194 2.98 20.45 0.65
C VAL A 194 3.77 20.65 1.93
N ALA A 195 4.17 19.58 2.60
CA ALA A 195 4.94 19.62 3.85
C ALA A 195 6.47 19.83 3.63
N ALA A 196 6.92 20.03 2.39
CA ALA A 196 8.34 20.20 2.07
C ALA A 196 8.83 21.63 2.33
#